data_AF-A0A9E1GN95-F1
#
_entry.id   AF-A0A9E1GN95-F1
#
_cell.length_a   1.000
_cell.length_b   1.000
_cell.length_c   1.000
_cell.angle_alpha   90.00
_cell.angle_beta   90.00
_cell.angle_gamma   90.00
#
_symmetry.space_group_name_H-M   'P 1'
#
loop_
_entity.id
_entity.type
_entity.pdbx_description
1 polymer ?
#
loop_
_entity_poly.entity_id
_entity_poly.type
_entity_poly.pdbx_seq_one_letter_code
_entity_poly.pdbx_strand_id
1 'polypeptide(L)' 'DLAPGEYGRAVCNGRFRDWDTGIWYYVLDILNVMPLTELTDSLTSFTDREPNKIYTQIDRLW' A
#
# COMPACT_ATOMS: atom_id res chain seq x y z
N ASP A 1 -8.91 8.17 -9.26
CA ASP A 1 -7.59 8.68 -9.67
C ASP A 1 -7.03 9.59 -8.61
N LEU A 2 -5.69 9.57 -8.47
CA LEU A 2 -4.92 10.47 -7.61
C LEU A 2 -4.62 11.74 -8.40
N ALA A 3 -4.86 12.91 -7.80
CA ALA A 3 -4.48 14.19 -8.37
C ALA A 3 -2.99 14.50 -8.12
N PRO A 4 -2.37 15.42 -8.91
CA PRO A 4 -1.03 15.93 -8.65
C PRO A 4 -0.82 16.37 -7.19
N GLY A 5 0.23 15.86 -6.55
CA GLY A 5 0.54 16.14 -5.13
C GLY A 5 -0.31 15.36 -4.12
N GLU A 6 -1.26 14.52 -4.56
CA GLU A 6 -1.91 13.54 -3.71
C GLU A 6 -1.08 12.27 -3.60
N TYR A 7 -1.19 11.60 -2.46
CA TYR A 7 -0.55 10.33 -2.19
C TYR A 7 -1.62 9.31 -1.77
N GLY A 8 -1.56 8.13 -2.39
CA GLY A 8 -2.42 6.99 -2.07
C GLY A 8 -1.63 5.85 -1.41
N ARG A 9 -2.21 5.26 -0.37
CA ARG A 9 -1.73 4.02 0.24
C ARG A 9 -2.76 2.91 0.03
N ALA A 10 -2.32 1.78 -0.51
CA ALA A 10 -3.07 0.53 -0.51
C ALA A 10 -2.44 -0.42 0.50
N VAL A 11 -3.27 -0.98 1.37
CA VAL A 11 -2.88 -2.01 2.33
C VAL A 11 -3.66 -3.28 1.99
N CYS A 12 -2.97 -4.38 1.79
CA CYS A 12 -3.60 -5.67 1.57
C CYS A 12 -3.04 -6.72 2.54
N ASN A 13 -3.98 -7.44 3.17
CA ASN A 13 -3.68 -8.54 4.07
C ASN A 13 -3.92 -9.84 3.32
N GLY A 14 -2.86 -10.63 3.16
CA GLY A 14 -2.92 -11.98 2.62
C GLY A 14 -2.77 -13.03 3.73
N ARG A 15 -3.48 -14.14 3.59
CA ARG A 15 -3.26 -15.33 4.40
C ARG A 15 -2.87 -16.47 3.47
N PHE A 16 -1.68 -17.01 3.68
CA PHE A 16 -1.10 -18.03 2.83
C PHE A 16 -0.70 -19.24 3.66
N ARG A 17 -0.62 -20.38 2.98
CA ARG A 17 -0.10 -21.61 3.56
C ARG A 17 1.20 -21.95 2.85
N ASP A 18 2.26 -22.12 3.62
CA ASP A 18 3.56 -22.51 3.10
C ASP A 18 3.45 -23.87 2.40
N TRP A 19 3.98 -23.98 1.19
CA TRP A 19 3.84 -25.17 0.36
C TRP A 19 4.63 -26.35 0.92
N ASP A 20 5.81 -26.10 1.51
CA ASP A 20 6.73 -27.13 1.97
C ASP A 20 6.38 -27.64 3.38
N THR A 21 5.92 -26.75 4.26
CA THR A 21 5.67 -27.03 5.69
C THR A 21 4.18 -27.11 6.05
N GLY A 22 3.30 -26.56 5.20
CA GLY A 22 1.87 -26.47 5.49
C GLY A 22 1.50 -25.45 6.59
N ILE A 23 2.47 -24.69 7.10
CA ILE A 23 2.26 -23.70 8.15
C ILE A 23 1.55 -22.47 7.56
N TRP A 24 0.60 -21.92 8.32
CA TRP A 24 -0.08 -20.68 7.95
C TRP A 24 0.80 -19.47 8.29
N TYR A 25 0.87 -18.52 7.37
CA TYR A 25 1.49 -17.23 7.60
C TYR A 25 0.64 -16.09 7.02
N TYR A 26 0.83 -14.91 7.59
CA TYR A 26 0.18 -13.68 7.15
C TYR A 26 1.21 -12.85 6.39
N VAL A 27 0.77 -12.21 5.31
CA VAL A 27 1.55 -11.22 4.58
C VAL A 27 0.79 -9.91 4.62
N LEU A 28 1.53 -8.84 4.95
CA LEU A 28 1.05 -7.47 4.90
C LEU A 28 1.80 -6.77 3.76
N ASP A 29 1.10 -6.50 2.68
CA ASP A 29 1.65 -5.74 1.57
C ASP A 29 1.14 -4.30 1.64
N ILE A 30 2.07 -3.34 1.57
CA ILE A 30 1.78 -1.91 1.62
C ILE A 30 2.33 -1.28 0.35
N LEU A 31 1.44 -0.78 -0.51
CA LEU A 31 1.81 -0.07 -1.73
C LEU A 31 1.54 1.43 -1.56
N ASN A 32 2.59 2.22 -1.79
CA ASN A 32 2.57 3.68 -1.70
C ASN A 32 2.68 4.26 -3.12
N VAL A 33 1.67 5.01 -3.57
CA VAL A 33 1.59 5.54 -4.94
C VAL A 33 1.46 7.06 -4.91
N MET A 34 2.30 7.76 -5.68
CA MET A 34 2.26 9.21 -5.82
C MET A 34 2.42 9.60 -7.30
N PRO A 35 1.55 10.44 -7.86
CA PRO A 35 1.73 11.00 -9.20
C PRO A 35 2.85 12.05 -9.17
N LEU A 36 3.97 11.75 -9.82
CA LEU A 36 5.08 12.69 -10.01
C LEU A 36 4.79 13.60 -11.20
N THR A 37 4.06 14.69 -10.99
CA THR A 37 3.93 15.77 -11.99
C THR A 37 5.08 16.78 -11.90
N GLU A 38 5.75 16.86 -10.75
CA GLU A 38 6.98 17.62 -10.54
C GLU A 38 8.00 16.71 -9.86
N LEU A 39 9.28 16.87 -10.23
CA LEU A 39 10.45 16.22 -9.62
C LEU A 39 10.51 16.63 -8.15
N THR A 40 9.79 15.91 -7.31
CA THR A 40 9.79 16.16 -5.87
C THR A 40 10.84 15.21 -5.29
N ASP A 41 11.95 15.76 -4.80
CA ASP A 41 13.04 14.99 -4.15
C ASP A 41 12.63 14.38 -2.79
N SER A 42 11.41 14.61 -2.34
CA SER A 42 10.96 14.22 -1.01
C SER A 42 10.37 12.80 -1.02
N LEU A 43 11.25 11.81 -0.95
CA LEU A 43 10.91 10.48 -0.43
C LEU A 43 10.25 10.59 0.97
N THR A 44 10.48 11.71 1.68
CA THR A 44 9.94 12.01 3.01
C THR A 44 8.43 12.30 3.00
N SER A 45 7.82 12.57 1.84
CA SER A 45 6.37 12.78 1.73
C SER A 45 5.54 11.57 2.16
N PHE A 46 6.13 10.37 2.17
CA PHE A 46 5.50 9.14 2.67
C PHE A 46 5.54 8.98 4.19
N THR A 47 6.48 9.64 4.87
CA THR A 47 6.70 9.55 6.34
C THR A 47 6.20 10.77 7.09
N ASP A 48 6.22 11.94 6.47
CA ASP A 48 6.03 13.22 7.16
C ASP A 48 4.59 13.71 7.12
N ARG A 49 3.71 13.01 6.39
CA ARG A 49 2.32 13.43 6.15
C ARG A 49 1.36 12.26 6.28
N GLU A 50 0.24 12.48 6.95
CA GLU A 50 -0.86 11.53 6.96
C GLU A 50 -1.47 11.36 5.56
N PRO A 51 -1.86 10.14 5.17
CA PRO A 51 -2.42 9.90 3.84
C PRO A 51 -3.71 10.70 3.64
N ASN A 52 -3.82 11.37 2.48
CA ASN A 52 -5.03 12.13 2.12
C ASN A 52 -6.26 11.21 1.99
N LYS A 53 -6.05 9.92 1.69
CA LYS A 53 -7.10 8.91 1.58
C LYS A 53 -6.58 7.52 1.93
N ILE A 54 -7.31 6.81 2.79
CA ILE A 54 -6.99 5.44 3.20
C ILE A 54 -7.97 4.48 2.53
N TYR A 55 -7.46 3.52 1.78
CA TYR A 55 -8.24 2.41 1.23
C TYR A 55 -7.96 1.17 2.07
N THR A 56 -8.94 0.73 2.87
CA THR A 56 -8.79 -0.36 3.84
C THR A 56 -9.06 -1.76 3.28
N GLN A 57 -9.42 -1.87 2.00
CA GLN A 57 -9.77 -3.17 1.43
C GLN A 57 -9.68 -3.14 -0.10
N ILE A 58 -8.71 -3.88 -0.65
CA ILE A 58 -8.87 -4.48 -1.97
C ILE A 58 -9.56 -5.82 -1.67
N ASP A 59 -10.67 -6.08 -2.34
CA ASP A 59 -11.69 -7.08 -2.01
C ASP A 59 -11.19 -8.48 -1.56
N ARG A 60 -12.04 -9.20 -0.81
CA ARG A 60 -11.78 -10.55 -0.27
C ARG A 60 -11.63 -11.56 -1.42
N LEU A 61 -10.52 -12.31 -1.40
CA LEU A 61 -10.41 -13.55 -2.15
C LEU A 61 -11.07 -14.69 -1.37
N TRP A 62 -12.03 -15.32 -2.04
CA TRP A 62 -12.88 -16.46 -1.69
C TRP A 62 -12.16 -17.60 -0.95
#